data_AF-A0A7J7JI12-F1
#
_entry.id   AF-A0A7J7JI12-F1
#
_cell.length_a   1.000
_cell.length_b   1.000
_cell.length_c   1.000
_cell.angle_alpha   90.00
_cell.angle_beta   90.00
_cell.angle_gamma   90.00
#
_symmetry.space_group_name_H-M   'P 1'
#
loop_
_entity.id
_entity.type
_entity.pdbx_description
1 polymer ?
#
loop_
_entity_poly.entity_id
_entity_poly.type
_entity_poly.pdbx_seq_one_letter_code
_entity_poly.pdbx_strand_id
1 'polypeptide(L)'
;MRDFLFNKKLDIVSININRGRDHGFRSYVDYRKYYRLSVPQSWKDLEKTHSKEVVNQLKTVYTSVKDVELYIAGITEKRLSGALVGELFANIIGDGFSRSKKGDRFYFESSQSGLTAAQIASIKRYTYAQVLCEGLSMDKIVNKVFFRNGQKGAREVSCSSFPSLDFKLWKTKGSSDSNSKKCYWKVTKTGKCCKGRRTVYRTCVNSSSSCRCPGSSKASEKCSGSYNRRSKC
;
A
#
# COMPACT_ATOMS: atom_id res chain seq x y z
N MET A 1 27.16 1.99 -2.17
CA MET A 1 26.80 0.64 -2.66
C MET A 1 27.67 0.16 -3.82
N ARG A 2 28.76 0.87 -4.17
CA ARG A 2 29.69 0.44 -5.23
C ARG A 2 30.72 -0.57 -4.73
N ASP A 3 31.22 -0.40 -3.51
CA ASP A 3 32.28 -1.29 -3.00
C ASP A 3 31.74 -2.33 -2.02
N PHE A 4 30.61 -2.01 -1.38
CA PHE A 4 29.96 -2.89 -0.42
C PHE A 4 28.44 -2.87 -0.60
N LEU A 5 27.87 -4.07 -0.68
CA LEU A 5 26.43 -4.35 -0.64
C LEU A 5 26.21 -5.45 0.41
N PHE A 6 25.39 -5.17 1.43
CA PHE A 6 25.16 -6.08 2.57
C PHE A 6 26.45 -6.58 3.26
N ASN A 7 27.40 -5.68 3.52
CA ASN A 7 28.74 -5.98 4.05
C ASN A 7 29.56 -6.98 3.23
N LYS A 8 29.16 -7.28 1.99
CA LYS A 8 29.94 -8.07 1.03
C LYS A 8 30.55 -7.15 -0.01
N LYS A 9 31.76 -7.48 -0.47
CA LYS A 9 32.43 -6.78 -1.58
C LYS A 9 31.69 -7.05 -2.89
N LEU A 10 30.71 -6.21 -3.19
CA LEU A 10 29.81 -6.34 -4.34
C LEU A 10 29.50 -4.94 -4.87
N ASP A 11 29.59 -4.79 -6.20
CA ASP A 11 29.29 -3.54 -6.90
C ASP A 11 27.91 -3.59 -7.56
N ILE A 12 26.96 -2.82 -7.01
CA ILE A 12 25.59 -2.75 -7.54
C ILE A 12 25.54 -2.23 -8.98
N VAL A 13 26.48 -1.37 -9.37
CA VAL A 13 26.54 -0.82 -10.73
C VAL A 13 26.96 -1.91 -11.70
N SER A 14 28.02 -2.65 -11.38
CA SER A 14 28.46 -3.80 -12.18
C SER A 14 27.39 -4.90 -12.24
N ILE A 15 26.68 -5.16 -11.13
CA ILE A 15 25.56 -6.10 -11.09
C ILE A 15 24.44 -5.65 -12.05
N ASN A 16 24.08 -4.36 -12.05
CA ASN A 16 23.03 -3.86 -12.94
C ASN A 16 23.42 -3.92 -14.42
N ILE A 17 24.68 -3.65 -14.76
CA ILE A 17 25.20 -3.82 -16.13
C ILE A 17 25.09 -5.28 -16.54
N ASN A 18 25.59 -6.20 -15.71
CA ASN A 18 25.53 -7.63 -15.99
C ASN A 18 24.07 -8.13 -16.09
N ARG A 19 23.17 -7.65 -15.23
CA ARG A 19 21.74 -7.96 -15.28
C ARG A 19 21.10 -7.51 -16.59
N GLY A 20 21.46 -6.32 -17.07
CA GLY A 20 20.99 -5.82 -18.37
C GLY A 20 21.41 -6.75 -19.52
N ARG A 21 22.67 -7.21 -19.50
CA ARG A 21 23.18 -8.17 -20.49
C ARG A 21 22.51 -9.54 -20.40
N ASP A 22 22.36 -10.06 -19.19
CA ASP A 22 21.66 -11.32 -18.89
C ASP A 22 20.20 -11.31 -19.38
N HIS A 23 19.49 -10.20 -19.17
CA HIS A 23 18.12 -10.01 -19.64
C HIS A 23 18.01 -9.62 -21.12
N GLY A 24 19.14 -9.53 -21.85
CA GLY A 24 19.16 -9.18 -23.26
C GLY A 24 18.66 -7.76 -23.56
N PHE A 25 18.87 -6.81 -22.65
CA PHE A 25 18.54 -5.41 -22.90
C PHE A 25 19.31 -4.88 -24.10
N ARG A 26 18.59 -4.18 -24.97
CA ARG A 26 19.19 -3.49 -26.11
C ARG A 26 19.98 -2.26 -25.68
N SER A 27 20.74 -1.72 -26.62
CA SER A 27 21.55 -0.53 -26.42
C SER A 27 20.71 0.71 -26.10
N TYR A 28 21.34 1.71 -25.49
CA TYR A 28 20.74 3.03 -25.28
C TYR A 28 20.15 3.62 -26.57
N VAL A 29 20.86 3.51 -27.69
CA VAL A 29 20.42 4.07 -28.99
C VAL A 29 19.17 3.37 -29.52
N ASP A 30 19.04 2.05 -29.30
CA ASP A 30 17.86 1.29 -29.70
C ASP A 30 16.63 1.73 -28.92
N TYR A 31 16.76 1.94 -27.61
CA TYR A 31 15.66 2.45 -26.79
C TYR A 31 15.28 3.89 -27.14
N ARG A 32 16.25 4.77 -27.44
CA ARG A 32 15.92 6.10 -27.97
C ARG A 32 15.15 6.03 -29.29
N LYS A 33 15.56 5.14 -30.20
CA LYS A 33 14.84 4.91 -31.45
C LYS A 33 13.42 4.40 -31.20
N TYR A 34 13.24 3.44 -30.28
CA TYR A 34 11.94 2.89 -29.90
C TYR A 34 10.98 3.98 -29.40
N TYR A 35 11.46 4.88 -28.55
CA TYR A 35 10.69 6.04 -28.06
C TYR A 35 10.67 7.25 -29.01
N ARG A 36 11.17 7.10 -30.26
CA ARG A 36 11.20 8.17 -31.28
C ARG A 36 11.96 9.43 -30.84
N LEU A 37 12.98 9.26 -30.01
CA LEU A 37 13.86 10.32 -29.56
C LEU A 37 15.04 10.52 -30.52
N SER A 38 15.80 11.60 -30.33
CA SER A 38 17.03 11.87 -31.08
C SER A 38 18.06 10.73 -30.93
N VAL A 39 18.47 10.09 -32.03
CA VAL A 39 19.38 8.92 -31.96
C VAL A 39 20.82 9.35 -32.24
N PRO A 40 21.73 9.35 -31.24
CA PRO A 40 23.12 9.75 -31.47
C PRO A 40 23.82 8.76 -32.40
N GLN A 41 24.47 9.26 -33.45
CA GLN A 41 25.26 8.45 -34.39
C GLN A 41 26.77 8.53 -34.11
N SER A 42 27.18 9.54 -33.34
CA SER A 42 28.56 9.81 -32.98
C SER A 42 28.69 10.19 -31.51
N TRP A 43 29.90 10.10 -30.97
CA TRP A 43 30.19 10.59 -29.61
C TRP A 43 29.84 12.07 -29.43
N LYS A 44 30.04 12.89 -30.47
CA LYS A 44 29.68 14.31 -30.47
C LYS A 44 28.18 14.51 -30.36
N ASP A 45 27.37 13.65 -30.98
CA ASP A 45 25.92 13.71 -30.81
C ASP A 45 25.48 13.34 -29.40
N LEU A 46 26.20 12.41 -28.75
CA LEU A 46 25.89 11.99 -27.39
C LEU A 46 26.02 13.16 -26.39
N GLU A 47 26.91 14.13 -26.64
CA GLU A 47 27.05 15.36 -25.84
C GLU A 47 25.79 16.26 -25.82
N LYS A 48 24.84 16.04 -26.75
CA LYS A 48 23.53 16.71 -26.70
C LYS A 48 22.74 16.23 -25.48
N THR A 49 22.83 14.94 -25.16
CA THR A 49 22.08 14.26 -24.09
C THR A 49 22.89 14.05 -22.80
N HIS A 50 24.22 14.10 -22.87
CA HIS A 50 25.14 13.81 -21.77
C HIS A 50 26.17 14.94 -21.57
N SER A 51 26.80 15.01 -20.40
CA SER A 51 27.91 15.96 -20.20
C SER A 51 29.17 15.50 -20.95
N LYS A 52 30.08 16.42 -21.26
CA LYS A 52 31.32 16.09 -21.98
C LYS A 52 32.19 15.11 -21.19
N GLU A 53 32.21 15.26 -19.87
CA GLU A 53 32.94 14.42 -18.94
C GLU A 53 32.43 12.98 -19.01
N VAL A 54 31.11 12.79 -18.97
CA VAL A 54 30.50 11.46 -19.14
C VAL A 54 30.84 10.87 -20.50
N VAL A 55 30.68 11.64 -21.57
CA VAL A 55 30.96 11.16 -22.94
C VAL A 55 32.43 10.73 -23.07
N ASN A 56 33.36 11.48 -22.48
CA ASN A 56 34.77 11.12 -22.49
C ASN A 56 35.06 9.83 -21.72
N GLN A 57 34.39 9.59 -20.58
CA GLN A 57 34.49 8.32 -19.85
C GLN A 57 33.88 7.15 -20.63
N LEU A 58 32.76 7.35 -21.32
CA LEU A 58 32.15 6.29 -22.14
C LEU A 58 33.06 5.87 -23.31
N LYS A 59 33.77 6.83 -23.93
CA LYS A 59 34.72 6.54 -25.01
C LYS A 59 35.88 5.63 -24.59
N THR A 60 36.27 5.62 -23.31
CA THR A 60 37.38 4.76 -22.86
C THR A 60 36.95 3.30 -22.67
N VAL A 61 35.64 3.04 -22.61
CA VAL A 61 35.07 1.72 -22.30
C VAL A 61 34.37 1.10 -23.52
N TYR A 62 33.69 1.91 -24.33
CA TYR A 62 32.89 1.43 -25.47
C TYR A 62 33.51 1.85 -26.80
N THR A 63 33.49 0.95 -27.78
CA THR A 63 34.00 1.21 -29.14
C THR A 63 33.07 2.14 -29.91
N SER A 64 31.75 1.97 -29.77
CA SER A 64 30.74 2.78 -30.46
C SER A 64 29.66 3.29 -29.51
N VAL A 65 29.04 4.42 -29.85
CA VAL A 65 27.82 4.90 -29.16
C VAL A 65 26.68 3.88 -29.22
N LYS A 66 26.72 2.98 -30.20
CA LYS A 66 25.73 1.92 -30.39
C LYS A 66 25.89 0.77 -29.38
N ASP A 67 27.03 0.69 -28.69
CA ASP A 67 27.32 -0.38 -27.74
C ASP A 67 26.99 0.02 -26.29
N VAL A 68 26.73 1.30 -26.04
CA VAL A 68 26.47 1.82 -24.68
C VAL A 68 25.17 1.23 -24.13
N GLU A 69 25.25 0.58 -22.98
CA GLU A 69 24.11 -0.05 -22.32
C GLU A 69 23.08 0.98 -21.86
N LEU A 70 21.82 0.55 -21.90
CA LEU A 70 20.68 1.35 -21.45
C LEU A 70 20.86 1.90 -20.03
N TYR A 71 21.31 1.05 -19.09
CA TYR A 71 21.38 1.44 -17.68
C TYR A 71 22.32 2.62 -17.45
N ILE A 72 23.55 2.52 -17.97
CA ILE A 72 24.59 3.54 -17.75
C ILE A 72 24.20 4.85 -18.43
N ALA A 73 23.86 4.81 -19.72
CA ALA A 73 23.45 6.01 -20.43
C ALA A 73 22.20 6.65 -19.80
N GLY A 74 21.20 5.85 -19.43
CA GLY A 74 19.96 6.39 -18.86
C GLY A 74 20.14 7.07 -17.50
N ILE A 75 21.04 6.59 -16.63
CA ILE A 75 21.33 7.27 -15.35
C ILE A 75 22.24 8.50 -15.52
N THR A 76 23.03 8.56 -16.59
CA THR A 76 23.93 9.69 -16.87
C THR A 76 23.33 10.75 -17.79
N GLU A 77 22.15 10.50 -18.35
CA GLU A 77 21.45 11.44 -19.22
C GLU A 77 21.10 12.72 -18.45
N LYS A 78 21.24 13.88 -19.10
CA LYS A 78 20.90 15.18 -18.52
C LYS A 78 19.45 15.17 -18.07
N ARG A 79 19.22 15.56 -16.81
CA ARG A 79 17.89 15.60 -16.20
C ARG A 79 17.00 16.62 -16.91
N LEU A 80 15.73 16.26 -17.09
CA LEU A 80 14.71 17.22 -17.51
C LEU A 80 14.45 18.25 -16.39
N SER A 81 13.98 19.44 -16.76
CA SER A 81 13.64 20.49 -15.79
C SER A 81 12.62 19.99 -14.77
N GLY A 82 12.96 20.07 -13.48
CA GLY A 82 12.12 19.59 -12.39
C GLY A 82 12.05 18.08 -12.19
N ALA A 83 12.76 17.28 -13.02
CA ALA A 83 12.82 15.83 -12.94
C ALA A 83 14.15 15.33 -12.35
N LEU A 84 14.18 14.07 -11.92
CA LEU A 84 15.39 13.40 -11.42
C LEU A 84 16.10 12.56 -12.49
N VAL A 85 15.46 12.36 -13.64
CA VAL A 85 15.91 11.50 -14.74
C VAL A 85 15.93 12.26 -16.07
N GLY A 86 16.70 11.76 -17.03
CA GLY A 86 16.72 12.26 -18.40
C GLY A 86 15.51 11.83 -19.23
N GLU A 87 15.49 12.25 -20.49
CA GLU A 87 14.36 12.09 -21.39
C GLU A 87 14.02 10.61 -21.65
N LEU A 88 15.02 9.75 -21.88
CA LEU A 88 14.76 8.35 -22.15
C LEU A 88 14.14 7.63 -20.95
N PHE A 89 14.73 7.80 -19.76
CA PHE A 89 14.21 7.17 -18.54
C PHE A 89 12.87 7.77 -18.13
N ALA A 90 12.60 9.06 -18.38
CA ALA A 90 11.26 9.62 -18.19
C ALA A 90 10.21 8.89 -19.05
N ASN A 91 10.54 8.59 -20.31
CA ASN A 91 9.66 7.83 -21.20
C ASN A 91 9.47 6.37 -20.73
N ILE A 92 10.55 5.67 -20.40
CA ILE A 92 10.48 4.27 -19.94
C ILE A 92 9.67 4.15 -18.65
N ILE A 93 10.00 4.97 -17.65
CA ILE A 93 9.33 4.98 -16.35
C ILE A 93 7.87 5.40 -16.52
N GLY A 94 7.62 6.46 -17.28
CA GLY A 94 6.27 6.96 -17.56
C GLY A 94 5.39 5.94 -18.27
N ASP A 95 5.92 5.23 -19.28
CA ASP A 95 5.20 4.15 -19.97
C ASP A 95 4.90 2.99 -19.01
N GLY A 96 5.87 2.58 -18.20
CA GLY A 96 5.69 1.53 -17.18
C GLY A 96 4.59 1.87 -16.16
N PHE A 97 4.60 3.09 -15.60
CA PHE A 97 3.57 3.55 -14.67
C PHE A 97 2.21 3.72 -15.35
N SER A 98 2.17 4.23 -16.58
CA SER A 98 0.95 4.39 -17.36
C SER A 98 0.29 3.04 -17.63
N ARG A 99 1.06 2.03 -18.07
CA ARG A 99 0.56 0.67 -18.28
C ARG A 99 0.10 0.01 -16.99
N SER A 100 0.85 0.16 -15.91
CA SER A 100 0.47 -0.38 -14.60
C SER A 100 -0.86 0.23 -14.12
N LYS A 101 -1.02 1.55 -14.23
CA LYS A 101 -2.26 2.26 -13.87
C LYS A 101 -3.45 1.87 -14.76
N LYS A 102 -3.27 1.84 -16.09
CA LYS A 102 -4.35 1.59 -17.05
C LYS A 102 -4.71 0.11 -17.16
N GLY A 103 -3.75 -0.78 -16.94
CA GLY A 103 -3.92 -2.23 -17.01
C GLY A 103 -4.44 -2.85 -15.72
N ASP A 104 -4.40 -2.13 -14.60
CA ASP A 104 -4.95 -2.60 -13.34
C ASP A 104 -6.44 -2.27 -13.21
N ARG A 105 -7.27 -3.30 -13.32
CA ARG A 105 -8.72 -3.22 -13.13
C ARG A 105 -9.10 -2.63 -11.76
N PHE A 106 -8.29 -2.92 -10.74
CA PHE A 106 -8.51 -2.52 -9.35
C PHE A 106 -7.78 -1.23 -8.98
N TYR A 107 -7.14 -0.55 -9.95
CA TYR A 107 -6.57 0.77 -9.72
C TYR A 107 -7.65 1.68 -9.14
N PHE A 108 -7.37 2.39 -8.05
CA PHE A 108 -8.42 2.99 -7.21
C PHE A 108 -9.29 4.06 -7.91
N GLU A 109 -8.82 4.68 -8.99
CA GLU A 109 -9.63 5.62 -9.80
C GLU A 109 -10.36 4.94 -10.97
N SER A 110 -10.16 3.64 -11.16
CA SER A 110 -10.86 2.83 -12.17
C SER A 110 -12.35 2.82 -11.87
N SER A 111 -13.18 2.84 -12.92
CA SER A 111 -14.63 2.63 -12.82
C SER A 111 -14.98 1.23 -12.27
N GLN A 112 -14.05 0.28 -12.38
CA GLN A 112 -14.20 -1.10 -11.89
C GLN A 112 -13.48 -1.35 -10.56
N SER A 113 -13.00 -0.30 -9.88
CA SER A 113 -12.32 -0.40 -8.58
C SER A 113 -13.23 -0.92 -7.46
N GLY A 114 -14.56 -0.85 -7.64
CA GLY A 114 -15.55 -1.12 -6.59
C GLY A 114 -15.68 0.02 -5.57
N LEU A 115 -14.97 1.13 -5.76
CA LEU A 115 -15.06 2.31 -4.91
C LEU A 115 -16.09 3.31 -5.43
N THR A 116 -16.80 3.95 -4.51
CA THR A 116 -17.69 5.07 -4.84
C THR A 116 -16.88 6.35 -5.09
N ALA A 117 -17.48 7.31 -5.80
CA ALA A 117 -16.85 8.61 -6.03
C ALA A 117 -16.46 9.32 -4.72
N ALA A 118 -17.27 9.19 -3.67
CA ALA A 118 -16.99 9.74 -2.35
C ALA A 118 -15.78 9.09 -1.68
N GLN A 119 -15.66 7.76 -1.78
CA GLN A 119 -14.51 7.01 -1.26
C GLN A 119 -13.22 7.42 -1.99
N ILE A 120 -13.25 7.53 -3.32
CA ILE A 120 -12.11 8.00 -4.13
C ILE A 120 -11.72 9.43 -3.73
N ALA A 121 -12.68 10.33 -3.56
CA ALA A 121 -12.43 11.70 -3.12
C ALA A 121 -11.86 11.78 -1.68
N SER A 122 -12.18 10.81 -0.81
CA SER A 122 -11.56 10.68 0.50
C SER A 122 -10.09 10.22 0.38
N ILE A 123 -9.82 9.17 -0.41
CA ILE A 123 -8.47 8.67 -0.65
C ILE A 123 -7.56 9.74 -1.26
N LYS A 124 -8.04 10.52 -2.24
CA LYS A 124 -7.25 11.60 -2.88
C LYS A 124 -6.81 12.72 -1.94
N ARG A 125 -7.53 12.91 -0.83
CA ARG A 125 -7.18 13.92 0.19
C ARG A 125 -6.19 13.39 1.23
N TYR A 126 -6.07 12.07 1.33
CA TYR A 126 -5.15 11.42 2.24
C TYR A 126 -3.71 11.55 1.74
N THR A 127 -2.78 11.86 2.64
CA THR A 127 -1.38 12.18 2.28
C THR A 127 -0.43 11.17 2.91
N TYR A 128 0.74 10.98 2.29
CA TYR A 128 1.78 10.14 2.90
C TYR A 128 2.29 10.73 4.23
N ALA A 129 2.20 12.05 4.42
CA ALA A 129 2.47 12.68 5.73
C ALA A 129 1.50 12.16 6.80
N GLN A 130 0.20 12.09 6.48
CA GLN A 130 -0.80 11.56 7.42
C GLN A 130 -0.61 10.08 7.72
N VAL A 131 -0.23 9.27 6.71
CA VAL A 131 0.14 7.85 6.91
C VAL A 131 1.24 7.72 7.97
N LEU A 132 2.28 8.54 7.87
CA LEU A 132 3.40 8.51 8.82
C LEU A 132 3.00 9.02 10.20
N CYS A 133 2.20 10.08 10.29
CA CYS A 133 1.67 10.58 11.56
C CYS A 133 0.89 9.49 12.32
N GLU A 134 -0.05 8.83 11.64
CA GLU A 134 -0.91 7.79 12.22
C GLU A 134 -0.10 6.52 12.54
N GLY A 135 0.84 6.12 11.67
CA GLY A 135 1.62 4.89 11.83
C GLY A 135 2.78 4.99 12.82
N LEU A 136 3.32 6.18 13.07
CA LEU A 136 4.49 6.40 13.94
C LEU A 136 4.17 7.20 15.20
N SER A 137 2.90 7.56 15.43
CA SER A 137 2.47 8.36 16.59
C SER A 137 3.26 9.67 16.74
N MET A 138 3.50 10.36 15.62
CA MET A 138 4.22 11.64 15.60
C MET A 138 3.26 12.82 15.82
N ASP A 139 3.74 13.87 16.48
CA ASP A 139 2.96 15.11 16.66
C ASP A 139 3.16 16.13 15.53
N LYS A 140 4.33 16.11 14.89
CA LYS A 140 4.70 17.04 13.81
C LYS A 140 5.47 16.33 12.72
N ILE A 141 5.28 16.80 11.48
CA ILE A 141 6.01 16.31 10.30
C ILE A 141 6.11 17.39 9.24
N VAL A 142 7.04 17.24 8.30
CA VAL A 142 7.10 18.08 7.09
C VAL A 142 5.92 17.76 6.18
N ASN A 143 5.11 18.77 5.82
CA ASN A 143 3.89 18.60 5.02
C ASN A 143 4.10 18.02 3.61
N LYS A 144 5.29 18.19 3.03
CA LYS A 144 5.67 17.59 1.74
C LYS A 144 6.87 16.67 1.92
N VAL A 145 6.61 15.48 2.44
CA VAL A 145 7.61 14.49 2.90
C VAL A 145 8.68 14.05 1.87
N PHE A 146 8.46 14.27 0.57
CA PHE A 146 9.46 14.01 -0.46
C PHE A 146 10.43 15.17 -0.71
N PHE A 147 10.21 16.33 -0.08
CA PHE A 147 11.06 17.50 -0.18
C PHE A 147 11.74 17.79 1.15
N ARG A 148 12.96 18.35 1.10
CA ARG A 148 13.63 18.83 2.30
C ARG A 148 12.88 20.02 2.88
N ASN A 149 12.95 20.20 4.20
CA ASN A 149 12.38 21.36 4.87
C ASN A 149 12.90 22.67 4.23
N GLY A 150 12.01 23.62 3.97
CA GLY A 150 12.29 24.87 3.25
C GLY A 150 12.24 24.78 1.71
N GLN A 151 12.21 23.58 1.10
CA GLN A 151 12.13 23.44 -0.35
C GLN A 151 10.69 23.37 -0.85
N LYS A 152 10.36 24.13 -1.91
CA LYS A 152 9.03 24.10 -2.57
C LYS A 152 7.85 24.24 -1.58
N GLY A 153 8.03 25.03 -0.52
CA GLY A 153 7.01 25.23 0.52
C GLY A 153 6.82 24.04 1.48
N ALA A 154 7.77 23.11 1.50
CA ALA A 154 7.85 22.08 2.53
C ALA A 154 8.21 22.74 3.86
N ARG A 155 7.40 22.50 4.88
CA ARG A 155 7.60 23.03 6.24
C ARG A 155 7.05 22.06 7.27
N GLU A 156 7.60 22.10 8.48
CA GLU A 156 7.06 21.37 9.61
C GLU A 156 5.68 21.92 9.99
N VAL A 157 4.73 21.01 10.20
CA VAL A 157 3.36 21.30 10.62
C VAL A 157 2.90 20.25 11.62
N SER A 158 1.84 20.56 12.38
CA SER A 158 1.18 19.58 13.25
C SER A 158 0.54 18.46 12.46
N CYS A 159 0.65 17.22 12.93
CA CYS A 159 -0.05 16.07 12.35
C CYS A 159 -1.58 16.24 12.37
N SER A 160 -2.12 16.98 13.35
CA SER A 160 -3.55 17.33 13.39
C SER A 160 -4.01 18.25 12.25
N SER A 161 -3.09 18.80 11.44
CA SER A 161 -3.44 19.67 10.31
C SER A 161 -3.80 18.92 9.03
N PHE A 162 -3.49 17.62 8.94
CA PHE A 162 -3.84 16.82 7.76
C PHE A 162 -5.20 16.13 7.96
N PRO A 163 -5.98 15.94 6.89
CA PRO A 163 -7.23 15.20 6.98
C PRO A 163 -6.98 13.69 7.14
N SER A 164 -7.59 13.07 8.15
CA SER A 164 -7.70 11.61 8.25
C SER A 164 -8.63 11.04 7.17
N LEU A 165 -8.48 9.75 6.88
CA LEU A 165 -9.39 9.03 5.98
C LEU A 165 -10.78 8.86 6.63
N ASP A 166 -11.85 9.17 5.89
CA ASP A 166 -13.22 9.06 6.40
C ASP A 166 -13.76 7.62 6.22
N PHE A 167 -13.51 6.77 7.21
CA PHE A 167 -13.97 5.37 7.21
C PHE A 167 -15.50 5.22 7.25
N LYS A 168 -16.28 6.27 7.55
CA LYS A 168 -17.75 6.20 7.51
C LYS A 168 -18.27 5.91 6.11
N LEU A 169 -17.50 6.27 5.07
CA LEU A 169 -17.81 6.00 3.66
C LEU A 169 -17.79 4.51 3.30
N TRP A 170 -17.21 3.65 4.15
CA TRP A 170 -17.19 2.19 3.97
C TRP A 170 -18.23 1.46 4.81
N LYS A 171 -19.09 2.19 5.52
CA LYS A 171 -20.16 1.59 6.32
C LYS A 171 -21.17 0.90 5.40
N THR A 172 -21.28 -0.43 5.51
CA THR A 172 -22.32 -1.19 4.80
C THR A 172 -23.69 -0.94 5.45
N LYS A 173 -24.73 -0.82 4.62
CA LYS A 173 -26.13 -0.87 5.09
C LYS A 173 -26.38 -2.30 5.59
N GLY A 174 -26.20 -2.50 6.89
CA GLY A 174 -26.20 -3.81 7.55
C GLY A 174 -25.31 -3.86 8.80
N SER A 175 -24.32 -2.96 8.91
CA SER A 175 -23.59 -2.66 10.14
C SER A 175 -24.18 -1.45 10.88
N SER A 176 -25.48 -1.25 10.77
CA SER A 176 -26.17 -0.93 12.01
C SER A 176 -25.83 -2.10 12.93
N ASP A 177 -25.14 -1.83 14.04
CA ASP A 177 -25.61 -2.36 15.31
C ASP A 177 -27.10 -2.07 15.36
N SER A 178 -27.82 -2.93 14.68
CA SER A 178 -29.21 -3.08 14.87
C SER A 178 -29.19 -3.58 16.30
N ASN A 179 -29.69 -2.70 17.17
CA ASN A 179 -30.87 -2.98 17.96
C ASN A 179 -31.92 -3.85 17.21
N SER A 180 -31.51 -4.87 16.44
CA SER A 180 -32.05 -6.21 16.53
C SER A 180 -32.06 -6.47 18.02
N LYS A 181 -33.23 -6.19 18.59
CA LYS A 181 -33.73 -6.80 19.80
C LYS A 181 -33.61 -8.31 19.56
N LYS A 182 -32.41 -8.88 19.68
CA LYS A 182 -32.22 -10.33 19.66
C LYS A 182 -33.01 -10.79 20.87
N CYS A 183 -34.09 -11.51 20.64
CA CYS A 183 -34.77 -12.17 21.73
C CYS A 183 -33.83 -13.23 22.28
N TYR A 184 -33.50 -13.12 23.55
CA TYR A 184 -32.66 -14.09 24.23
C TYR A 184 -33.32 -14.52 25.52
N TRP A 185 -32.97 -15.73 25.96
CA TRP A 185 -33.40 -16.23 27.24
C TRP A 185 -32.57 -15.61 28.36
N LYS A 186 -33.23 -14.94 29.31
CA LYS A 186 -32.61 -14.49 30.56
C LYS A 186 -32.97 -15.45 31.68
N VAL A 187 -31.96 -15.99 32.36
CA VAL A 187 -32.16 -16.89 33.51
C VAL A 187 -32.76 -16.10 34.68
N THR A 188 -33.86 -16.60 35.25
CA THR A 188 -34.53 -15.99 36.40
C THR A 188 -34.33 -16.79 37.67
N LYS A 189 -34.31 -18.12 37.56
CA LYS A 189 -34.15 -19.02 38.71
C LYS A 189 -33.38 -20.26 38.30
N THR A 190 -32.47 -20.71 39.17
CA THR A 190 -31.78 -21.99 39.01
C THR A 190 -32.19 -22.94 40.13
N GLY A 191 -32.48 -24.18 39.77
CA GLY A 191 -32.74 -25.26 40.72
C GLY A 191 -31.46 -25.81 41.31
N LYS A 192 -31.60 -26.65 42.34
CA LYS A 192 -30.48 -27.42 42.90
C LYS A 192 -29.87 -28.32 41.83
N CYS A 193 -28.58 -28.56 41.98
CA CYS A 193 -27.85 -29.41 41.07
C CYS A 193 -27.97 -30.88 41.48
N CYS A 194 -28.43 -31.72 40.56
CA CYS A 194 -28.74 -33.14 40.79
C CYS A 194 -28.11 -33.98 39.68
N LYS A 195 -27.25 -34.94 40.05
CA LYS A 195 -26.61 -35.87 39.09
C LYS A 195 -26.00 -35.18 37.86
N GLY A 196 -25.29 -34.06 38.04
CA GLY A 196 -24.63 -33.39 36.91
C GLY A 196 -25.48 -32.35 36.17
N ARG A 197 -26.76 -32.16 36.54
CA ARG A 197 -27.67 -31.23 35.85
C ARG A 197 -28.51 -30.42 36.83
N ARG A 198 -28.88 -29.20 36.44
CA ARG A 198 -29.88 -28.38 37.13
C ARG A 198 -30.95 -27.91 36.17
N THR A 199 -32.15 -27.73 36.71
CA THR A 199 -33.22 -27.02 36.00
C THR A 199 -32.99 -25.52 36.07
N VAL A 200 -33.17 -24.83 34.95
CA VAL A 200 -33.04 -23.38 34.82
C VAL A 200 -34.33 -22.82 34.26
N TYR A 201 -34.92 -21.87 34.98
CA TYR A 201 -36.09 -21.12 34.57
C TYR A 201 -35.62 -19.84 33.89
N ARG A 202 -36.23 -19.50 32.76
CA ARG A 202 -35.82 -18.41 31.88
C ARG A 202 -37.04 -17.63 31.41
N THR A 203 -36.91 -16.32 31.28
CA THR A 203 -37.89 -15.44 30.64
C THR A 203 -37.35 -14.92 29.31
N CYS A 204 -38.23 -14.83 28.32
CA CYS A 204 -37.86 -14.29 27.02
C CYS A 204 -37.82 -12.76 27.10
N VAL A 205 -36.64 -12.19 26.87
CA VAL A 205 -36.46 -10.73 26.87
C VAL A 205 -36.74 -10.21 25.45
N ASN A 206 -37.43 -9.07 25.36
CA ASN A 206 -37.87 -8.45 24.11
C ASN A 206 -38.92 -9.24 23.31
N SER A 207 -39.71 -10.09 23.97
CA SER A 207 -40.77 -10.88 23.32
C SER A 207 -41.83 -9.98 22.68
N SER A 208 -41.99 -10.07 21.36
CA SER A 208 -43.02 -9.39 20.57
C SER A 208 -43.62 -10.35 19.54
N SER A 209 -44.68 -9.94 18.83
CA SER A 209 -45.22 -10.71 17.70
C SER A 209 -44.16 -11.02 16.62
N SER A 210 -43.17 -10.15 16.49
CA SER A 210 -42.04 -10.25 15.56
C SER A 210 -40.80 -10.96 16.11
N CYS A 211 -40.79 -11.38 17.38
CA CYS A 211 -39.59 -11.93 18.03
C CYS A 211 -39.96 -12.91 19.15
N ARG A 212 -39.71 -14.21 18.93
CA ARG A 212 -39.99 -15.31 19.89
C ARG A 212 -38.71 -16.04 20.26
N CYS A 213 -38.48 -16.26 21.54
CA CYS A 213 -37.36 -17.10 21.99
C CYS A 213 -37.65 -18.58 21.66
N PRO A 214 -36.76 -19.29 20.94
CA PRO A 214 -36.95 -20.69 20.64
C PRO A 214 -36.78 -21.57 21.89
N GLY A 215 -37.63 -22.58 22.04
CA GLY A 215 -37.58 -23.52 23.16
C GLY A 215 -38.49 -23.15 24.34
N SER A 216 -38.26 -23.77 25.50
CA SER A 216 -39.09 -23.61 26.69
C SER A 216 -38.50 -22.62 27.69
N SER A 217 -39.39 -21.98 28.47
CA SER A 217 -39.05 -21.19 29.67
C SER A 217 -38.40 -22.03 30.78
N LYS A 218 -38.31 -23.34 30.60
CA LYS A 218 -37.61 -24.29 31.48
C LYS A 218 -36.61 -25.10 30.67
N ALA A 219 -35.33 -25.08 31.07
CA ALA A 219 -34.25 -25.81 30.42
C ALA A 219 -33.42 -26.62 31.43
N SER A 220 -32.71 -27.63 30.96
CA SER A 220 -31.71 -28.36 31.76
C SER A 220 -30.31 -27.93 31.36
N GLU A 221 -29.48 -27.53 32.33
CA GLU A 221 -28.09 -27.15 32.11
C GLU A 221 -27.14 -28.01 32.94
N LYS A 222 -25.91 -28.23 32.45
CA LYS A 222 -24.83 -28.81 33.26
C LYS A 222 -24.39 -27.77 34.29
N CYS A 223 -24.25 -28.14 35.56
CA CYS A 223 -23.70 -27.21 36.55
C CYS A 223 -22.18 -27.10 36.38
N SER A 224 -21.66 -25.87 36.48
CA SER A 224 -20.23 -25.55 36.47
C SER A 224 -19.68 -25.61 37.90
N GLY A 225 -18.69 -26.49 38.15
CA GLY A 225 -17.99 -26.62 39.44
C GLY A 225 -17.86 -28.06 39.97
N SER A 226 -17.02 -28.24 40.99
CA SER A 226 -16.72 -29.51 41.65
C SER A 226 -17.95 -30.07 42.38
N TYR A 227 -18.48 -31.19 41.90
CA TYR A 227 -19.72 -31.78 42.44
C TYR A 227 -19.50 -32.52 43.76
N ASN A 228 -20.27 -32.14 44.78
CA ASN A 228 -20.42 -32.95 45.97
C ASN A 228 -21.46 -34.06 45.70
N ARG A 229 -21.00 -35.31 45.46
CA ARG A 229 -21.83 -36.48 45.08
C ARG A 229 -22.88 -36.89 46.13
N ARG A 230 -22.97 -36.21 47.27
CA ARG A 230 -23.81 -36.59 48.43
C ARG A 230 -25.06 -35.72 48.65
N SER A 231 -25.33 -34.71 47.83
CA SER A 231 -26.60 -33.98 47.95
C SER A 231 -27.76 -34.88 47.51
N LYS A 232 -28.53 -35.40 48.47
CA LYS A 232 -29.83 -36.04 48.20
C LYS A 232 -30.70 -35.03 47.46
N CYS A 233 -31.00 -35.38 46.21
CA CYS A 233 -32.20 -34.94 45.54
C CYS A 233 -33.31 -35.93 45.95
#